data_AF-A0A7K3WJP3-F1
#
_entry.id   AF-A0A7K3WJP3-F1
#
_cell.length_a   1.000
_cell.length_b   1.000
_cell.length_c   1.000
_cell.angle_alpha   90.00
_cell.angle_beta   90.00
_cell.angle_gamma   90.00
#
_symmetry.space_group_name_H-M   'P 1'
#
loop_
_entity.id
_entity.type
_entity.pdbx_description
1 polymer ?
#
loop_
_entity_poly.entity_id
_entity_poly.type
_entity_poly.pdbx_seq_one_letter_code
_entity_poly.pdbx_strand_id
1 'polypeptide(L)'
;SYMTSGGFALSSSAADVAAATVSFTGASGTADALTAIDKAISTVSTTRANLGAIQNRFDYAQNSINASIENLTASNSRITDTDMAQEMSEFTRTQILSQVGTAMLAQANQASQGILSLLR
;
A
#
# COMPACT_ATOMS: atom_id res chain seq x y z
N SER A 1 -26.75 -5.05 23.39
CA SER A 1 -27.69 -5.11 22.27
C SER A 1 -27.52 -3.85 21.44
N TYR A 2 -26.97 -4.04 20.25
CA TYR A 2 -26.64 -3.02 19.27
C TYR A 2 -27.91 -2.61 18.48
N MET A 3 -27.95 -1.35 18.01
CA MET A 3 -28.69 -0.86 16.84
C MET A 3 -30.23 -0.77 16.89
N THR A 4 -30.73 0.44 17.16
CA THR A 4 -31.91 1.09 16.54
C THR A 4 -31.99 2.49 17.18
N SER A 5 -31.87 3.64 16.50
CA SER A 5 -32.40 4.02 15.21
C SER A 5 -31.41 4.95 14.49
N GLY A 6 -30.93 4.52 13.33
CA GLY A 6 -30.49 5.46 12.30
C GLY A 6 -31.72 6.20 11.79
N GLY A 7 -31.64 7.52 11.82
CA GLY A 7 -32.64 8.41 11.26
C GLY A 7 -32.23 9.82 11.62
N PHE A 8 -31.93 10.64 10.62
CA PHE A 8 -31.92 12.08 10.75
C PHE A 8 -33.32 12.52 11.20
N ALA A 9 -33.60 12.46 12.50
CA ALA A 9 -34.80 13.04 13.07
C ALA A 9 -34.57 14.55 13.14
N LEU A 10 -34.77 15.22 12.01
CA LEU A 10 -35.09 16.64 11.96
C LEU A 10 -36.52 16.83 12.52
N SER A 11 -36.79 16.35 13.74
CA SER A 11 -38.03 16.66 14.44
C SER A 11 -37.82 17.88 15.33
N SER A 12 -37.32 18.97 14.74
CA SER A 12 -37.46 20.28 15.34
C SER A 12 -38.91 20.70 15.10
N SER A 13 -39.71 20.78 16.16
CA SER A 13 -41.04 21.39 16.06
C SER A 13 -40.90 22.85 15.62
N ALA A 14 -41.97 23.45 15.08
CA ALA A 14 -41.97 24.88 14.75
C ALA A 14 -41.60 25.76 15.97
N ALA A 15 -41.89 25.28 17.18
CA ALA A 15 -41.47 25.93 18.43
C ALA A 15 -39.96 25.81 18.69
N ASP A 16 -39.34 24.67 18.37
CA ASP A 16 -37.88 24.48 18.50
C ASP A 16 -37.12 25.35 17.49
N VAL A 17 -37.66 25.51 16.28
CA VAL A 17 -37.09 26.41 15.26
C VAL A 17 -37.31 27.88 15.63
N ALA A 18 -38.47 28.23 16.20
CA ALA A 18 -38.72 29.57 16.71
C ALA A 18 -37.81 29.94 17.90
N ALA A 19 -37.54 29.00 18.81
CA ALA A 19 -36.59 29.17 19.91
C ALA A 19 -35.12 29.22 19.44
N ALA A 20 -34.80 28.58 18.31
CA ALA A 20 -33.49 28.66 17.67
C ALA A 20 -33.26 29.98 16.89
N THR A 21 -34.27 30.85 16.80
CA THR A 21 -34.09 32.20 16.25
C THR A 21 -33.24 33.00 17.23
N VAL A 22 -31.97 33.16 16.90
CA VAL A 22 -31.01 33.96 17.65
C VAL A 22 -31.47 35.42 17.66
N SER A 23 -32.20 35.82 18.71
CA SER A 23 -32.76 37.16 18.84
C SER A 23 -31.82 38.04 19.67
N PHE A 24 -31.17 39.02 19.02
CA PHE A 24 -30.27 39.98 19.66
C PHE A 24 -31.01 41.12 20.40
N THR A 25 -32.30 40.94 20.73
CA THR A 25 -33.13 41.98 21.34
C THR A 25 -33.08 41.88 22.86
N GLY A 26 -32.28 42.76 23.48
CA GLY A 26 -32.10 42.83 24.94
C GLY A 26 -30.84 42.10 25.44
N ALA A 27 -30.42 42.44 26.67
CA ALA A 27 -29.19 41.94 27.27
C ALA A 27 -29.20 40.42 27.49
N SER A 28 -30.36 39.82 27.76
CA SER A 28 -30.52 38.37 27.93
C SER A 28 -30.45 37.59 26.61
N GLY A 29 -31.17 38.02 25.57
CA GLY A 29 -31.15 37.36 24.25
C GLY A 29 -29.77 37.39 23.58
N THR A 30 -28.98 38.43 23.85
CA THR A 30 -27.59 38.53 23.38
C THR A 30 -26.66 37.54 24.08
N ALA A 31 -26.87 37.25 25.38
CA ALA A 31 -26.06 36.29 26.12
C ALA A 31 -26.35 34.83 25.71
N ASP A 32 -27.61 34.51 25.45
CA ASP A 32 -28.03 33.19 24.95
C ASP A 32 -27.52 32.95 23.52
N ALA A 33 -27.60 33.98 22.67
CA ALA A 33 -27.03 33.99 21.33
C ALA A 33 -25.53 33.68 21.33
N LEU A 34 -24.77 34.35 22.20
CA LEU A 34 -23.33 34.17 22.32
C LEU A 34 -22.99 32.74 22.78
N THR A 35 -23.72 32.23 23.77
CA THR A 35 -23.55 30.85 24.27
C THR A 35 -23.83 29.81 23.18
N ALA A 36 -24.87 30.02 22.36
CA ALA A 36 -25.18 29.14 21.23
C ALA A 36 -24.08 29.16 20.16
N ILE A 37 -23.54 30.35 19.85
CA ILE A 37 -22.41 30.52 18.93
C ILE A 37 -21.16 29.83 19.47
N ASP A 38 -20.81 30.00 20.75
CA ASP A 38 -19.65 29.35 21.37
C ASP A 38 -19.76 27.83 21.32
N LYS A 39 -20.96 27.29 21.57
CA LYS A 39 -21.22 25.85 21.44
C LYS A 39 -21.07 25.36 20.01
N ALA A 40 -21.55 26.13 19.03
CA ALA A 40 -21.38 25.81 17.61
C ALA A 40 -19.90 25.86 17.20
N ILE A 41 -19.16 26.88 17.63
CA ILE A 41 -17.72 27.02 17.38
C ILE A 41 -16.96 25.85 18.01
N SER A 42 -17.26 25.49 19.26
CA SER A 42 -16.66 24.34 19.93
C SER A 42 -16.92 23.05 19.17
N THR A 43 -18.14 22.84 18.68
CA THR A 43 -18.50 21.65 17.90
C THR A 43 -17.71 21.59 16.59
N VAL A 44 -17.65 22.70 15.85
CA VAL A 44 -16.87 22.79 14.60
C VAL A 44 -15.37 22.61 14.86
N SER A 45 -14.85 23.14 15.96
CA SER A 45 -13.46 22.99 16.37
C SER A 45 -13.11 21.53 16.64
N THR A 46 -13.95 20.83 17.41
CA THR A 46 -13.79 19.39 17.70
C THR A 46 -13.84 18.55 16.42
N THR A 47 -14.77 18.83 15.51
CA THR A 47 -14.85 18.12 14.23
C THR A 47 -13.60 18.36 13.39
N ARG A 48 -13.08 19.60 13.32
CA ARG A 48 -11.81 19.91 12.62
C ARG A 48 -10.61 19.21 13.25
N ALA A 49 -10.54 19.15 14.58
CA ALA A 49 -9.47 18.44 15.29
C ALA A 49 -9.50 16.93 14.97
N ASN A 50 -10.68 16.31 14.97
CA ASN A 50 -10.84 14.90 14.57
C ASN A 50 -10.44 14.65 13.12
N LEU A 51 -10.81 15.54 12.20
CA LEU A 51 -10.37 15.46 10.80
C LEU A 51 -8.85 15.57 10.67
N GLY A 52 -8.22 16.49 11.40
CA GLY A 52 -6.76 16.62 11.43
C GLY A 52 -6.06 15.35 11.97
N ALA A 53 -6.61 14.74 13.02
CA ALA A 53 -6.10 13.47 13.54
C ALA A 53 -6.21 12.32 12.52
N ILE A 54 -7.33 12.26 11.80
CA ILE A 54 -7.55 11.29 10.72
C ILE A 54 -6.60 11.54 9.55
N GLN A 55 -6.37 12.80 9.14
CA GLN A 55 -5.41 13.16 8.11
C GLN A 55 -4.00 12.73 8.48
N ASN A 56 -3.54 13.03 9.71
CA ASN A 56 -2.24 12.55 10.19
C ASN A 56 -2.13 11.03 10.09
N ARG A 57 -3.17 10.29 10.48
CA ARG A 57 -3.19 8.83 10.37
C ARG A 57 -3.13 8.37 8.91
N PHE A 58 -3.79 9.05 7.98
CA PHE A 58 -3.69 8.76 6.55
C PHE A 58 -2.28 9.02 6.01
N ASP A 59 -1.64 10.12 6.38
CA ASP A 59 -0.27 10.44 5.97
C ASP A 59 0.72 9.38 6.51
N TYR A 60 0.59 8.98 7.78
CA TYR A 60 1.38 7.90 8.34
C TYR A 60 1.15 6.56 7.63
N ALA A 61 -0.12 6.20 7.37
CA ALA A 61 -0.46 4.98 6.66
C ALA A 61 0.11 4.98 5.23
N GLN A 62 -0.01 6.11 4.52
CA GLN A 62 0.55 6.28 3.18
C GLN A 62 2.07 6.07 3.19
N ASN A 63 2.77 6.74 4.10
CA ASN A 63 4.23 6.61 4.21
C ASN A 63 4.65 5.18 4.55
N SER A 64 3.94 4.52 5.47
CA SER A 64 4.22 3.12 5.81
C SER A 64 3.94 2.17 4.64
N ILE A 65 2.88 2.40 3.86
CA ILE A 65 2.54 1.62 2.68
C ILE A 65 3.60 1.82 1.59
N ASN A 66 4.02 3.05 1.31
CA ASN A 66 5.07 3.32 0.33
C ASN A 66 6.39 2.64 0.70
N ALA A 67 6.80 2.68 1.98
CA ALA A 67 7.97 1.95 2.45
C ALA A 67 7.78 0.42 2.28
N SER A 68 6.58 -0.09 2.51
CA SER A 68 6.28 -1.52 2.33
C SER A 68 6.34 -1.92 0.85
N ILE A 69 5.83 -1.07 -0.05
CA ILE A 69 5.90 -1.26 -1.50
C ILE A 69 7.36 -1.29 -1.94
N GLU A 70 8.19 -0.33 -1.52
CA GLU A 70 9.61 -0.29 -1.87
C GLU A 70 10.34 -1.57 -1.44
N ASN A 71 10.12 -2.01 -0.20
CA ASN A 71 10.71 -3.25 0.31
C ASN A 71 10.22 -4.49 -0.45
N LEU A 72 8.93 -4.57 -0.79
CA LEU A 72 8.36 -5.68 -1.55
C LEU A 72 8.85 -5.70 -2.99
N THR A 73 8.90 -4.55 -3.67
CA THR A 73 9.43 -4.43 -5.03
C THR A 73 10.91 -4.79 -5.07
N ALA A 74 11.71 -4.33 -4.11
CA ALA A 74 13.13 -4.71 -4.01
C ALA A 74 13.30 -6.22 -3.77
N SER A 75 12.46 -6.81 -2.93
CA SER A 75 12.48 -8.26 -2.67
C SER A 75 12.05 -9.06 -3.89
N ASN A 76 11.01 -8.61 -4.61
CA ASN A 76 10.54 -9.24 -5.84
C ASN A 76 11.61 -9.18 -6.93
N SER A 77 12.22 -8.01 -7.15
CA SER A 77 13.34 -7.85 -8.09
C SER A 77 14.50 -8.78 -7.75
N ARG A 78 14.84 -8.94 -6.46
CA ARG A 78 15.87 -9.90 -6.05
C ARG A 78 15.47 -11.33 -6.38
N ILE A 79 14.24 -11.74 -6.10
CA ILE A 79 13.76 -13.10 -6.43
C ILE A 79 13.85 -13.33 -7.94
N THR A 80 13.29 -12.44 -8.75
CA THR A 80 13.29 -12.56 -10.21
C THR A 80 14.70 -12.57 -10.79
N ASP A 81 15.60 -11.73 -10.27
CA ASP A 81 16.98 -11.68 -10.73
C ASP A 81 17.76 -12.95 -10.32
N THR A 82 17.51 -13.50 -9.13
CA THR A 82 18.17 -14.73 -8.67
C THR A 82 17.70 -15.93 -9.48
N ASP A 83 16.40 -16.03 -9.75
CA ASP A 83 15.80 -17.08 -10.57
C ASP A 83 16.30 -16.99 -12.02
N MET A 84 16.33 -15.79 -12.60
CA MET A 84 16.87 -15.57 -13.95
C MET A 84 18.36 -15.90 -14.02
N ALA A 85 19.15 -15.55 -13.00
CA ALA A 85 20.57 -15.89 -12.94
C ALA A 85 20.78 -17.42 -12.88
N GLN A 86 19.94 -18.14 -12.13
CA GLN A 86 19.98 -19.60 -12.07
C GLN A 86 19.65 -20.22 -13.44
N GLU A 87 18.58 -19.77 -14.09
CA GLU A 87 18.17 -20.27 -15.40
C GLU A 87 19.21 -19.95 -16.49
N MET A 88 19.82 -18.76 -16.46
CA MET A 88 20.92 -18.39 -17.35
C MET A 88 22.18 -19.24 -17.12
N SER A 89 22.48 -19.59 -15.87
CA SER A 89 23.58 -20.50 -15.53
C SER A 89 23.33 -21.91 -16.06
N GLU A 90 22.12 -22.44 -15.89
CA GLU A 90 21.71 -23.75 -16.41
C GLU A 90 21.68 -23.78 -17.94
N PHE A 91 21.14 -22.74 -18.57
CA PHE A 91 21.17 -22.57 -20.03
C PHE A 91 22.60 -22.57 -20.55
N THR A 92 23.48 -21.75 -19.95
CA THR A 92 24.90 -21.66 -20.32
C THR A 92 25.60 -23.00 -20.11
N ARG A 93 25.38 -23.67 -18.98
CA ARG A 93 25.93 -24.99 -18.69
C ARG A 93 25.51 -26.02 -19.73
N THR A 94 24.24 -26.03 -20.10
CA THR A 94 23.67 -26.95 -21.10
C THR A 94 24.24 -26.66 -22.48
N GLN A 95 24.37 -25.39 -22.85
CA GLN A 95 24.96 -24.96 -24.11
C GLN A 95 26.44 -25.34 -24.22
N ILE A 96 27.21 -25.14 -23.14
CA ILE A 96 28.61 -25.57 -23.06
C ILE A 96 28.70 -27.09 -23.15
N LEU A 97 27.87 -27.85 -22.41
CA LEU A 97 27.87 -29.31 -22.48
C LEU A 97 27.54 -29.83 -23.88
N SER A 98 26.63 -29.19 -24.61
CA SER A 98 26.31 -29.57 -26.00
C SER A 98 27.51 -29.34 -26.93
N GLN A 99 28.16 -28.18 -26.83
CA GLN A 99 29.36 -27.86 -27.64
C GLN A 99 30.58 -28.71 -27.25
N VAL A 100 30.77 -28.98 -25.96
CA VAL A 100 31.82 -29.87 -25.46
C VAL A 100 31.52 -31.32 -25.83
N GLY A 101 30.26 -31.75 -25.83
CA GLY A 101 29.87 -33.10 -26.23
C GLY A 101 30.23 -33.42 -27.68
N THR A 102 30.03 -32.47 -28.60
CA THR A 102 30.42 -32.62 -30.00
C THR A 102 31.95 -32.57 -30.17
N ALA A 103 32.64 -31.65 -29.48
CA ALA A 103 34.09 -31.57 -29.50
C ALA A 103 34.78 -32.78 -28.84
N MET A 104 34.24 -33.29 -27.73
CA MET A 104 34.74 -34.49 -27.02
C MET A 104 34.49 -35.76 -27.82
N LEU A 105 33.36 -35.88 -28.53
CA LEU A 105 33.15 -36.97 -29.48
C LEU A 105 34.18 -36.93 -30.61
N ALA A 106 34.50 -35.76 -31.15
CA ALA A 106 35.52 -35.62 -32.16
C ALA A 106 36.93 -35.97 -31.62
N GLN A 107 37.28 -35.48 -30.43
CA GLN A 107 38.54 -35.79 -29.75
C GLN A 107 38.68 -37.28 -29.42
N ALA A 108 37.61 -37.92 -28.92
CA ALA A 108 37.60 -39.34 -28.57
C ALA A 108 37.75 -40.24 -29.82
N ASN A 109 37.12 -39.86 -30.95
CA ASN A 109 37.30 -40.56 -32.22
C ASN A 109 38.72 -40.40 -32.80
N GLN A 110 39.36 -39.24 -32.64
CA GLN A 110 40.75 -39.03 -33.07
C GLN A 110 41.74 -39.81 -32.18
N ALA A 111 41.51 -39.80 -30.86
CA ALA A 111 42.33 -40.55 -29.92
C ALA A 111 42.23 -42.08 -30.12
N SER A 112 41.04 -42.60 -30.46
CA SER A 112 40.85 -44.04 -30.70
C SER A 112 41.52 -44.54 -31.98
N GLN A 113 41.56 -43.73 -33.05
CA GLN A 113 42.30 -44.08 -34.27
C GLN A 113 43.82 -44.05 -34.08
N GLY A 114 44.34 -43.13 -33.25
CA GLY A 114 45.76 -43.09 -32.88
C GLY A 114 46.22 -44.38 -32.18
N ILE A 115 45.39 -44.96 -31.32
CA ILE A 115 45.71 -46.22 -30.63
C ILE A 115 45.70 -47.43 -31.57
N LEU A 116 44.80 -47.46 -32.56
CA LEU A 116 44.79 -48.53 -33.58
C LEU A 116 46.02 -48.48 -34.51
N SER A 117 46.65 -47.32 -34.68
CA SER A 117 47.93 -47.20 -35.38
C SER A 117 49.11 -47.75 -34.57
N LEU A 118 48.99 -47.82 -33.23
CA LEU A 118 49.98 -48.38 -32.32
C LEU A 118 49.80 -49.90 -32.10
N LEU A 119 48.74 -50.50 -32.65
CA LEU A 119 48.43 -51.93 -32.58
C LEU A 119 48.63 -52.67 -33.91
N ARG A 120 49.25 -52.02 -34.91
CA ARG A 120 49.59 -52.61 -36.21
C ARG A 120 51.09 -52.69 -36.44
#